data_AF-A0A6A2RAI6-F1
#
_entry.id   AF-A0A6A2RAI6-F1
#
_cell.length_a   1.000
_cell.length_b   1.000
_cell.length_c   1.000
_cell.angle_alpha   90.00
_cell.angle_beta   90.00
_cell.angle_gamma   90.00
#
_symmetry.space_group_name_H-M   'P 1'
#
loop_
_entity.id
_entity.type
_entity.pdbx_description
1 polymer ?
#
loop_
_entity_poly.entity_id
_entity_poly.type
_entity_poly.pdbx_seq_one_letter_code
_entity_poly.pdbx_strand_id
1 'polypeptide(L)'
;MRTYRVARALVTMLVALLFGCLLPVLSGCSNVLGLPKSGAVQVMKPTEQDTRRIFTNPSGPVKDAQPEAIVKGFFEALPAGVQSDGFKTARRFLTSAASNWWNSDAKTMVYSGAPQIARKASFADSSAVNDEITVSVRLQVQGMLDSHGVYLAVPEETETFDFTLSKVQGQWRIGKLPSGVMVGADDFKQAYRQVSLYQLGTSRKELIPDVRWLCWRDWRARAVEELLNGSAAWLRDAVVDTNTEQVTLRSNGVTVHDSTIRIWLSSVMNRMTDAERSVLVRQLRLSLGDGSKETSIDVVAGGRNYSHADDGSSLDTRSTVDPIYTLSAGNIVSLKSSNAVRVAQAGIDDADGFIFSSEGGAVLDHSGRVKRLGADGALRDTMFSGHKIRTICKGRGKEIWAVDESTEEIAVDADGRTRALTIPGLDDTQHVRAISVSPEGDRLAFSLESSKRAKSGIGIIGIRRGSDGEVESLARSFLRISDQSGVSMMTFYNDITFIYAAQYEQNDHTQIARRQLVPGPENNQSLPDAGAIAMATGEVNMYRRFAVLDRLGIVRTVDGSLGGTWSSADSQVMALSAQ
;
A
#
# COMPACT_ATOMS: atom_id res chain seq x y z
N MET A 1 7.01 -54.03 -76.98
CA MET A 1 6.88 -53.71 -75.55
C MET A 1 8.25 -53.78 -74.88
N ARG A 2 9.04 -52.71 -74.98
CA ARG A 2 10.47 -52.76 -74.61
C ARG A 2 11.02 -51.35 -74.33
N THR A 3 10.34 -50.55 -73.50
CA THR A 3 10.76 -49.17 -73.19
C THR A 3 10.30 -48.66 -71.81
N TYR A 4 10.07 -49.53 -70.81
CA TYR A 4 9.64 -49.08 -69.47
C TYR A 4 10.27 -49.82 -68.26
N ARG A 5 11.39 -50.54 -68.46
CA ARG A 5 12.07 -51.25 -67.34
C ARG A 5 13.55 -50.92 -67.12
N VAL A 6 14.13 -49.99 -67.89
CA VAL A 6 15.56 -49.60 -67.74
C VAL A 6 15.73 -48.27 -66.97
N ALA A 7 14.68 -47.47 -66.81
CA ALA A 7 14.75 -46.18 -66.12
C ALA A 7 14.51 -46.23 -64.60
N ARG A 8 14.13 -47.39 -64.03
CA ARG A 8 13.86 -47.55 -62.59
C ARG A 8 15.00 -48.17 -61.77
N ALA A 9 16.05 -48.66 -62.43
CA ALA A 9 17.21 -49.29 -61.76
C ALA A 9 18.44 -48.36 -61.67
N LEU A 10 18.49 -47.28 -62.45
CA LEU A 10 19.58 -46.30 -62.44
C LEU A 10 19.34 -45.09 -61.50
N VAL A 11 18.08 -44.81 -61.12
CA VAL A 11 17.75 -43.72 -60.19
C VAL A 11 17.90 -44.17 -58.72
N THR A 12 17.71 -45.45 -58.42
CA THR A 12 17.82 -45.97 -57.04
C THR A 12 19.27 -46.20 -56.59
N MET A 13 20.23 -46.29 -57.53
CA MET A 13 21.65 -46.51 -57.20
C MET A 13 22.45 -45.21 -57.02
N LEU A 14 21.94 -44.07 -57.51
CA LEU A 14 22.58 -42.75 -57.33
C LEU A 14 22.06 -42.00 -56.08
N VAL A 15 20.88 -42.34 -55.58
CA VAL A 15 20.32 -41.77 -54.33
C VAL A 15 20.87 -42.47 -53.08
N ALA A 16 21.32 -43.72 -53.18
CA ALA A 16 21.94 -44.45 -52.06
C ALA A 16 23.42 -44.09 -51.82
N LEU A 17 24.14 -43.53 -52.81
CA LEU A 17 25.55 -43.12 -52.65
C LEU A 17 25.73 -41.66 -52.20
N LEU A 18 24.68 -40.83 -52.30
CA LEU A 18 24.67 -39.43 -51.84
C LEU A 18 24.14 -39.26 -50.40
N PHE A 19 23.60 -40.32 -49.80
CA PHE A 19 23.11 -40.34 -48.41
C PHE A 19 24.11 -40.92 -47.39
N GLY A 20 25.29 -41.36 -47.83
CA GLY A 20 26.27 -42.08 -47.01
C GLY A 20 27.51 -41.28 -46.56
N CYS A 21 27.67 -40.01 -46.97
CA CYS A 21 28.90 -39.24 -46.73
C CYS A 21 28.71 -37.89 -46.03
N LEU A 22 27.58 -37.65 -45.35
CA LEU A 22 27.35 -36.36 -44.64
C LEU A 22 26.94 -36.45 -43.17
N LEU A 23 27.28 -37.53 -42.45
CA LEU A 23 27.09 -37.63 -41.00
C LEU A 23 28.23 -38.43 -40.35
N PRO A 24 29.39 -37.79 -40.10
CA PRO A 24 29.87 -37.78 -38.71
C PRO A 24 30.53 -36.44 -38.35
N VAL A 25 29.74 -35.43 -38.01
CA VAL A 25 30.18 -34.27 -37.21
C VAL A 25 29.08 -33.91 -36.22
N LEU A 26 28.80 -34.79 -35.26
CA LEU A 26 27.97 -34.48 -34.08
C LEU A 26 28.47 -35.21 -32.82
N SER A 27 29.77 -35.49 -32.76
CA SER A 27 30.47 -35.94 -31.55
C SER A 27 31.37 -34.81 -31.05
N GLY A 28 30.75 -33.73 -30.59
CA GLY A 28 31.50 -32.57 -30.12
C GLY A 28 30.62 -31.40 -29.70
N CYS A 29 29.72 -31.61 -28.74
CA CYS A 29 29.18 -30.58 -27.86
C CYS A 29 28.50 -31.22 -26.62
N SER A 30 29.11 -32.23 -26.02
CA SER A 30 28.84 -32.57 -24.61
C SER A 30 29.76 -31.74 -23.71
N ASN A 31 29.77 -30.43 -23.88
CA ASN A 31 30.22 -29.51 -22.85
C ASN A 31 28.96 -28.96 -22.20
N VAL A 32 28.56 -29.64 -21.14
CA VAL A 32 28.25 -29.05 -19.83
C VAL A 32 28.16 -27.51 -19.87
N LEU A 33 27.06 -26.98 -20.39
CA LEU A 33 26.45 -25.79 -19.80
C LEU A 33 25.76 -26.27 -18.53
N GLY A 34 26.59 -26.61 -17.54
CA GLY A 34 26.15 -26.57 -16.17
C GLY A 34 25.68 -25.14 -15.94
N LEU A 35 24.38 -24.94 -15.90
CA LEU A 35 23.82 -23.77 -15.22
C LEU A 35 24.58 -23.68 -13.90
N PRO A 36 25.25 -22.55 -13.59
CA PRO A 36 25.92 -22.42 -12.31
C PRO A 36 24.86 -22.64 -11.25
N LYS A 37 24.91 -23.79 -10.56
CA LYS A 37 24.05 -24.08 -9.39
C LYS A 37 24.41 -23.21 -8.18
N SER A 38 25.37 -22.31 -8.37
CA SER A 38 25.85 -21.35 -7.39
C SER A 38 26.30 -20.09 -8.14
N GLY A 39 25.36 -19.19 -8.38
CA GLY A 39 25.64 -17.76 -8.49
C GLY A 39 25.15 -17.12 -7.20
N ALA A 40 25.87 -16.11 -6.68
CA ALA A 40 25.32 -15.32 -5.59
C ALA A 40 23.93 -14.83 -6.02
N VAL A 41 22.91 -15.06 -5.20
CA VAL A 41 21.59 -14.45 -5.38
C VAL A 41 21.85 -12.95 -5.33
N GLN A 42 21.87 -12.31 -6.51
CA GLN A 42 21.79 -10.87 -6.56
C GLN A 42 20.33 -10.56 -6.24
N VAL A 43 20.06 -10.34 -4.95
CA VAL A 43 18.90 -9.57 -4.54
C VAL A 43 19.05 -8.24 -5.29
N MET A 44 18.16 -8.00 -6.25
CA MET A 44 18.08 -6.70 -6.87
C MET A 44 17.90 -5.71 -5.73
N LYS A 45 18.91 -4.87 -5.49
CA LYS A 45 18.79 -3.77 -4.55
C LYS A 45 17.50 -3.04 -4.92
N PRO A 46 16.65 -2.66 -3.96
CA PRO A 46 15.65 -1.63 -4.22
C PRO A 46 16.43 -0.44 -4.78
N THR A 47 16.38 -0.27 -6.11
CA THR A 47 16.84 0.96 -6.72
C THR A 47 15.96 2.01 -6.08
N GLU A 48 16.55 2.95 -5.30
CA GLU A 48 15.86 4.19 -4.97
C GLU A 48 15.28 4.65 -6.31
N GLN A 49 13.94 4.61 -6.42
CA GLN A 49 13.27 4.90 -7.66
C GLN A 49 13.76 6.30 -8.03
N ASP A 50 14.64 6.39 -9.02
CA ASP A 50 15.23 7.63 -9.47
C ASP A 50 14.15 8.33 -10.30
N THR A 51 13.09 8.72 -9.59
CA THR A 51 12.06 9.60 -10.09
C THR A 51 12.80 10.88 -10.38
N ARG A 52 13.08 11.16 -11.66
CA ARG A 52 13.52 12.49 -12.10
C ARG A 52 12.51 13.49 -11.56
N ARG A 53 12.85 14.15 -10.46
CA ARG A 53 11.99 15.15 -9.82
C ARG A 53 12.12 16.45 -10.58
N ILE A 54 10.98 17.04 -10.90
CA ILE A 54 10.94 18.35 -11.53
C ILE A 54 10.96 19.36 -10.38
N PHE A 55 12.13 19.94 -10.12
CA PHE A 55 12.23 21.03 -9.16
C PHE A 55 11.64 22.30 -9.80
N THR A 56 10.58 22.81 -9.19
CA THR A 56 10.00 24.09 -9.60
C THR A 56 10.78 25.23 -8.95
N ASN A 57 11.12 26.25 -9.75
CA ASN A 57 11.68 27.51 -9.25
C ASN A 57 10.67 28.63 -9.54
N PRO A 58 9.67 28.81 -8.67
CA PRO A 58 8.57 29.74 -8.91
C PRO A 58 9.05 31.18 -8.86
N SER A 59 8.37 32.05 -9.61
CA SER A 59 8.62 33.49 -9.56
C SER A 59 7.91 34.12 -8.35
N GLY A 60 8.50 35.17 -7.80
CA GLY A 60 7.84 35.98 -6.76
C GLY A 60 6.66 36.80 -7.30
N PRO A 61 5.95 37.56 -6.44
CA PRO A 61 4.81 38.37 -6.85
C PRO A 61 5.23 39.40 -7.91
N VAL A 62 4.48 39.43 -9.02
CA VAL A 62 4.65 40.42 -10.09
C VAL A 62 4.17 41.78 -9.59
N LYS A 63 4.89 42.84 -9.98
CA LYS A 63 4.53 44.21 -9.63
C LYS A 63 3.17 44.57 -10.24
N ASP A 64 2.34 45.25 -9.46
CA ASP A 64 1.00 45.73 -9.82
C ASP A 64 0.01 44.61 -10.24
N ALA A 65 0.31 43.36 -9.85
CA ALA A 65 -0.54 42.21 -10.10
C ALA A 65 -1.90 42.35 -9.39
N GLN A 66 -2.96 41.89 -10.07
CA GLN A 66 -4.31 41.86 -9.50
C GLN A 66 -4.38 40.86 -8.32
N PRO A 67 -5.30 41.06 -7.35
CA PRO A 67 -5.46 40.18 -6.19
C PRO A 67 -5.53 38.68 -6.51
N GLU A 68 -6.27 38.33 -7.56
CA GLU A 68 -6.44 36.95 -8.03
C GLU A 68 -5.12 36.36 -8.53
N ALA A 69 -4.30 37.17 -9.21
CA ALA A 69 -2.98 36.77 -9.69
C ALA A 69 -1.98 36.60 -8.54
N ILE A 70 -2.12 37.37 -7.45
CA ILE A 70 -1.33 37.18 -6.23
C ILE A 70 -1.67 35.85 -5.56
N VAL A 71 -2.97 35.51 -5.44
CA VAL A 71 -3.39 34.20 -4.89
C VAL A 71 -2.95 33.07 -5.81
N LYS A 72 -3.10 33.20 -7.12
CA LYS A 72 -2.62 32.21 -8.10
C LYS A 72 -1.11 31.97 -7.97
N GLY A 73 -0.31 33.04 -7.95
CA GLY A 73 1.14 32.94 -7.79
C GLY A 73 1.57 32.35 -6.44
N PHE A 74 0.80 32.59 -5.37
CA PHE A 74 1.01 31.92 -4.08
C PHE A 74 0.84 30.40 -4.22
N PHE A 75 -0.24 29.92 -4.82
CA PHE A 75 -0.47 28.49 -5.09
C PHE A 75 0.62 27.88 -5.97
N GLU A 76 1.04 28.58 -7.03
CA GLU A 76 2.15 28.15 -7.91
C GLU A 76 3.50 28.07 -7.17
N ALA A 77 3.66 28.79 -6.06
CA ALA A 77 4.88 28.77 -5.26
C ALA A 77 4.86 27.72 -4.12
N LEU A 78 3.70 27.13 -3.79
CA LEU A 78 3.59 26.15 -2.70
C LEU A 78 4.40 24.86 -2.95
N PRO A 79 4.40 24.24 -4.15
CA PRO A 79 5.15 23.02 -4.40
C PRO A 79 6.66 23.18 -4.15
N ALA A 80 7.24 24.31 -4.56
CA ALA A 80 8.66 24.59 -4.36
C ALA A 80 9.06 24.67 -2.89
N GLY A 81 8.13 25.10 -2.02
CA GLY A 81 8.38 25.18 -0.58
C GLY A 81 8.50 23.83 0.10
N VAL A 82 7.66 22.88 -0.29
CA VAL A 82 7.74 21.49 0.16
C VAL A 82 8.98 20.80 -0.41
N GLN A 83 9.32 21.08 -1.68
CA GLN A 83 10.40 20.40 -2.38
C GLN A 83 11.81 20.90 -2.03
N SER A 84 12.00 22.22 -1.89
CA SER A 84 13.35 22.81 -1.88
C SER A 84 13.51 24.05 -0.99
N ASP A 85 12.70 25.10 -1.18
CA ASP A 85 13.04 26.43 -0.67
C ASP A 85 12.51 26.71 0.75
N GLY A 86 11.72 25.81 1.34
CA GLY A 86 11.12 26.00 2.66
C GLY A 86 10.07 27.11 2.70
N PHE A 87 9.33 27.27 1.60
CA PHE A 87 8.28 28.26 1.38
C PHE A 87 8.79 29.71 1.35
N LYS A 88 10.10 29.92 1.13
CA LYS A 88 10.69 31.26 1.04
C LYS A 88 10.00 32.09 -0.05
N THR A 89 9.71 31.50 -1.20
CA THR A 89 9.04 32.20 -2.31
C THR A 89 7.57 32.44 -2.03
N ALA A 90 6.84 31.42 -1.53
CA ALA A 90 5.43 31.56 -1.15
C ALA A 90 5.21 32.68 -0.11
N ARG A 91 6.12 32.79 0.88
CA ARG A 91 6.09 33.85 1.90
C ARG A 91 6.21 35.27 1.33
N ARG A 92 6.75 35.46 0.12
CA ARG A 92 6.83 36.78 -0.54
C ARG A 92 5.47 37.31 -0.99
N PHE A 93 4.47 36.44 -1.17
CA PHE A 93 3.10 36.82 -1.49
C PHE A 93 2.29 37.26 -0.26
N LEU A 94 2.80 36.98 0.95
CA LEU A 94 2.17 37.30 2.23
C LEU A 94 2.57 38.69 2.72
N THR A 95 1.73 39.28 3.57
CA THR A 95 2.14 40.38 4.45
C THR A 95 3.14 39.88 5.50
N SER A 96 3.94 40.76 6.10
CA SER A 96 4.91 40.35 7.14
C SER A 96 4.23 39.66 8.33
N ALA A 97 3.05 40.15 8.74
CA ALA A 97 2.26 39.55 9.82
C ALA A 97 1.76 38.15 9.44
N ALA A 98 1.18 38.00 8.23
CA ALA A 98 0.72 36.70 7.74
C ALA A 98 1.88 35.71 7.56
N SER A 99 3.03 36.16 7.06
CA SER A 99 4.23 35.33 6.95
C SER A 99 4.70 34.83 8.31
N ASN A 100 4.71 35.65 9.36
CA ASN A 100 5.15 35.20 10.68
C ASN A 100 4.16 34.23 11.35
N TRP A 101 2.86 34.39 11.10
CA TRP A 101 1.83 33.54 11.71
C TRP A 101 1.56 32.25 10.94
N TRP A 102 1.77 32.23 9.61
CA TRP A 102 1.48 31.06 8.79
C TRP A 102 2.42 29.89 9.09
N ASN A 103 1.83 28.86 9.71
CA ASN A 103 2.47 27.58 9.99
C ASN A 103 2.24 26.60 8.83
N SER A 104 3.30 26.30 8.07
CA SER A 104 3.29 25.31 6.98
C SER A 104 3.21 23.88 7.49
N ASP A 105 3.69 23.62 8.70
CA ASP A 105 3.88 22.25 9.21
C ASP A 105 2.64 21.76 9.99
N ALA A 106 1.59 22.60 10.07
CA ALA A 106 0.36 22.29 10.79
C ALA A 106 -0.42 21.13 10.14
N LYS A 107 -0.59 21.17 8.82
CA LYS A 107 -1.27 20.16 8.00
C LYS A 107 -1.02 20.42 6.51
N THR A 108 -1.14 19.40 5.69
CA THR A 108 -1.16 19.53 4.22
C THR A 108 -2.46 19.00 3.65
N MET A 109 -3.18 19.82 2.91
CA MET A 109 -4.38 19.46 2.18
C MET A 109 -4.01 19.07 0.76
N VAL A 110 -4.51 17.91 0.32
CA VAL A 110 -4.29 17.40 -1.04
C VAL A 110 -5.57 17.57 -1.84
N TYR A 111 -5.48 18.27 -2.98
CA TYR A 111 -6.62 18.54 -3.85
C TYR A 111 -6.39 18.03 -5.28
N SER A 112 -7.48 17.81 -6.01
CA SER A 112 -7.49 17.47 -7.44
C SER A 112 -7.90 18.65 -8.31
N GLY A 113 -7.51 18.58 -9.59
CA GLY A 113 -7.83 19.59 -10.58
C GLY A 113 -7.15 20.94 -10.35
N ALA A 114 -7.63 21.96 -11.05
CA ALA A 114 -7.11 23.32 -10.95
C ALA A 114 -7.92 24.15 -9.94
N PRO A 115 -7.26 24.93 -9.04
CA PRO A 115 -7.94 25.83 -8.14
C PRO A 115 -8.84 26.83 -8.87
N GLN A 116 -10.11 26.91 -8.46
CA GLN A 116 -11.04 27.90 -9.00
C GLN A 116 -10.95 29.19 -8.17
N ILE A 117 -10.26 30.20 -8.70
CA ILE A 117 -9.96 31.44 -7.99
C ILE A 117 -10.91 32.54 -8.49
N ALA A 118 -11.70 33.11 -7.59
CA ALA A 118 -12.63 34.18 -7.93
C ALA A 118 -12.67 35.26 -6.84
N ARG A 119 -12.81 36.53 -7.24
CA ARG A 119 -13.05 37.62 -6.29
C ARG A 119 -14.46 37.51 -5.73
N LYS A 120 -14.58 37.65 -4.41
CA LYS A 120 -15.88 37.76 -3.76
C LYS A 120 -16.46 39.14 -4.06
N ALA A 121 -17.68 39.19 -4.60
CA ALA A 121 -18.36 40.47 -4.83
C ALA A 121 -18.49 41.20 -3.49
N SER A 122 -17.85 42.38 -3.38
CA SER A 122 -18.02 43.26 -2.24
C SER A 122 -19.22 44.14 -2.52
N PHE A 123 -20.36 43.86 -1.87
CA PHE A 123 -21.45 44.82 -1.79
C PHE A 123 -20.99 45.91 -0.82
N ALA A 124 -20.37 46.97 -1.35
CA ALA A 124 -20.01 48.11 -0.53
C ALA A 124 -21.27 48.97 -0.29
N ASP A 125 -21.76 48.97 0.94
CA ASP A 125 -22.19 50.23 1.55
C ASP A 125 -21.02 51.21 1.39
N SER A 126 -21.30 52.36 0.80
CA SER A 126 -20.40 53.31 0.16
C SER A 126 -19.51 54.10 1.15
N SER A 127 -18.89 53.42 2.13
CA SER A 127 -18.06 54.07 3.16
C SER A 127 -16.85 53.26 3.67
N ALA A 128 -16.59 52.04 3.18
CA ALA A 128 -15.39 51.29 3.56
C ALA A 128 -14.22 51.57 2.60
N VAL A 129 -13.07 51.96 3.16
CA VAL A 129 -11.80 52.20 2.47
C VAL A 129 -11.42 50.97 1.61
N ASN A 130 -11.13 51.19 0.33
CA ASN A 130 -10.79 50.20 -0.72
C ASN A 130 -9.46 49.42 -0.50
N ASP A 131 -9.06 49.16 0.74
CA ASP A 131 -7.74 48.60 1.07
C ASP A 131 -7.73 47.11 1.46
N GLU A 132 -8.89 46.45 1.52
CA GLU A 132 -9.01 45.00 1.67
C GLU A 132 -9.90 44.38 0.58
N ILE A 133 -9.47 43.23 0.03
CA ILE A 133 -10.22 42.45 -0.95
C ILE A 133 -10.21 40.98 -0.52
N THR A 134 -11.35 40.31 -0.65
CA THR A 134 -11.45 38.86 -0.43
C THR A 134 -11.49 38.11 -1.76
N VAL A 135 -10.59 37.13 -1.90
CA VAL A 135 -10.53 36.19 -3.01
C VAL A 135 -10.90 34.80 -2.47
N SER A 136 -11.92 34.19 -3.04
CA SER A 136 -12.36 32.85 -2.71
C SER A 136 -11.70 31.84 -3.65
N VAL A 137 -11.17 30.75 -3.09
CA VAL A 137 -10.57 29.64 -3.83
C VAL A 137 -11.40 28.39 -3.57
N ARG A 138 -11.91 27.75 -4.62
CA ARG A 138 -12.58 26.44 -4.51
C ARG A 138 -11.63 25.32 -4.92
N LEU A 139 -11.54 24.29 -4.09
CA LEU A 139 -10.69 23.11 -4.27
C LEU A 139 -11.51 21.84 -4.11
N GLN A 140 -11.25 20.84 -4.94
CA GLN A 140 -11.77 19.47 -4.75
C GLN A 140 -10.81 18.72 -3.83
N VAL A 141 -11.14 18.62 -2.55
CA VAL A 141 -10.24 18.05 -1.54
C VAL A 141 -10.32 16.53 -1.59
N GLN A 142 -9.17 15.85 -1.67
CA GLN A 142 -9.09 14.38 -1.71
C GLN A 142 -8.56 13.78 -0.40
N GLY A 143 -7.75 14.53 0.33
CA GLY A 143 -7.18 14.04 1.58
C GLY A 143 -6.47 15.11 2.37
N MET A 144 -6.16 14.77 3.61
CA MET A 144 -5.39 15.60 4.53
C MET A 144 -4.22 14.80 5.08
N LEU A 145 -3.06 15.45 5.16
CA LEU A 145 -1.87 14.96 5.80
C LEU A 145 -1.70 15.73 7.11
N ASP A 146 -1.62 15.02 8.23
CA ASP A 146 -1.36 15.65 9.52
C ASP A 146 0.12 16.02 9.71
N SER A 147 0.44 16.65 10.85
CA SER A 147 1.81 17.04 11.21
C SER A 147 2.77 15.86 11.40
N HIS A 148 2.25 14.65 11.58
CA HIS A 148 3.02 13.42 11.77
C HIS A 148 3.16 12.62 10.47
N GLY A 149 2.70 13.17 9.35
CA GLY A 149 2.76 12.52 8.05
C GLY A 149 1.73 11.40 7.86
N VAL A 150 0.67 11.31 8.66
CA VAL A 150 -0.41 10.33 8.44
C VAL A 150 -1.40 10.90 7.45
N TYR A 151 -1.62 10.19 6.34
CA TYR A 151 -2.61 10.56 5.32
C TYR A 151 -4.00 10.06 5.71
N LEU A 152 -4.98 10.95 5.70
CA LEU A 152 -6.39 10.67 5.94
C LEU A 152 -7.17 10.95 4.65
N ALA A 153 -7.90 9.95 4.17
CA ALA A 153 -8.85 10.15 3.08
C ALA A 153 -10.08 10.90 3.61
N VAL A 154 -10.50 11.92 2.87
CA VAL A 154 -11.74 12.66 3.15
C VAL A 154 -12.70 12.49 1.97
N PRO A 155 -14.02 12.61 2.19
CA PRO A 155 -14.98 12.63 1.08
C PRO A 155 -14.57 13.67 0.03
N GLU A 156 -14.56 13.29 -1.25
CA GLU A 156 -14.20 14.23 -2.32
C GLU A 156 -15.28 15.31 -2.47
N GLU A 157 -15.09 16.42 -1.75
CA GLU A 157 -16.00 17.56 -1.71
C GLU A 157 -15.31 18.85 -2.16
N THR A 158 -16.10 19.77 -2.70
CA THR A 158 -15.59 21.10 -3.07
C THR A 158 -15.61 22.01 -1.86
N GLU A 159 -14.44 22.27 -1.28
CA GLU A 159 -14.28 23.22 -0.19
C GLU A 159 -13.94 24.62 -0.73
N THR A 160 -14.41 25.66 -0.03
CA THR A 160 -14.13 27.06 -0.37
C THR A 160 -13.29 27.72 0.72
N PHE A 161 -12.16 28.32 0.32
CA PHE A 161 -11.22 29.00 1.19
C PHE A 161 -11.16 30.49 0.84
N ASP A 162 -11.40 31.34 1.83
CA ASP A 162 -11.34 32.79 1.66
C ASP A 162 -9.93 33.31 2.03
N PHE A 163 -9.31 34.05 1.11
CA PHE A 163 -8.05 34.75 1.28
C PHE A 163 -8.32 36.24 1.31
N THR A 164 -7.93 36.92 2.38
CA THR A 164 -8.05 38.38 2.48
C THR A 164 -6.71 39.02 2.10
N LEU A 165 -6.73 39.91 1.12
CA LEU A 165 -5.58 40.66 0.66
C LEU A 165 -5.69 42.11 1.10
N SER A 166 -4.54 42.71 1.39
CA SER A 166 -4.41 44.15 1.67
C SER A 166 -3.22 44.73 0.91
N LYS A 167 -3.20 46.06 0.76
CA LYS A 167 -2.06 46.74 0.12
C LYS A 167 -0.92 46.98 1.11
N VAL A 168 0.28 46.55 0.74
CA VAL A 168 1.54 46.86 1.40
C VAL A 168 2.41 47.62 0.41
N GLN A 169 2.76 48.88 0.73
CA GLN A 169 3.52 49.75 -0.18
C GLN A 169 2.89 49.87 -1.58
N GLY A 170 1.56 49.96 -1.63
CA GLY A 170 0.79 50.04 -2.88
C GLY A 170 0.62 48.71 -3.64
N GLN A 171 1.21 47.61 -3.16
CA GLN A 171 1.17 46.30 -3.80
C GLN A 171 0.26 45.34 -3.02
N TRP A 172 -0.55 44.53 -3.71
CA TRP A 172 -1.40 43.53 -3.06
C TRP A 172 -0.58 42.41 -2.40
N ARG A 173 -0.91 42.07 -1.17
CA ARG A 173 -0.34 40.95 -0.40
C ARG A 173 -1.43 40.23 0.38
N ILE A 174 -1.27 38.93 0.59
CA ILE A 174 -2.20 38.10 1.36
C ILE A 174 -2.00 38.40 2.86
N GLY A 175 -3.04 38.92 3.50
CA GLY A 175 -3.08 39.28 4.92
C GLY A 175 -3.71 38.21 5.81
N LYS A 176 -4.71 37.48 5.31
CA LYS A 176 -5.36 36.36 6.01
C LYS A 176 -5.50 35.17 5.09
N LEU A 177 -5.16 33.99 5.60
CA LEU A 177 -5.20 32.72 4.90
C LEU A 177 -5.38 31.56 5.89
N PRO A 178 -5.90 30.40 5.44
CA PRO A 178 -5.89 29.18 6.25
C PRO A 178 -4.48 28.73 6.65
N SER A 179 -4.35 28.11 7.83
CA SER A 179 -3.10 27.46 8.24
C SER A 179 -2.86 26.16 7.47
N GLY A 180 -1.59 25.77 7.33
CA GLY A 180 -1.17 24.60 6.56
C GLY A 180 -0.91 24.92 5.08
N VAL A 181 -0.64 23.86 4.32
CA VAL A 181 -0.27 23.92 2.91
C VAL A 181 -1.36 23.26 2.07
N MET A 182 -1.66 23.81 0.90
CA MET A 182 -2.57 23.20 -0.08
C MET A 182 -1.73 22.77 -1.29
N VAL A 183 -1.75 21.49 -1.64
CA VAL A 183 -0.90 20.93 -2.70
C VAL A 183 -1.77 20.09 -3.65
N GLY A 184 -1.57 20.25 -4.96
CA GLY A 184 -2.23 19.40 -5.94
C GLY A 184 -1.75 17.94 -5.82
N ALA A 185 -2.61 16.97 -6.14
CA ALA A 185 -2.30 15.54 -6.02
C ALA A 185 -1.02 15.12 -6.79
N ASP A 186 -0.73 15.74 -7.94
CA ASP A 186 0.47 15.46 -8.73
C ASP A 186 1.74 16.05 -8.09
N ASP A 187 1.65 17.26 -7.53
CA ASP A 187 2.75 17.89 -6.80
C ASP A 187 3.03 17.15 -5.49
N PHE A 188 1.99 16.63 -4.82
CA PHE A 188 2.12 15.85 -3.60
C PHE A 188 3.01 14.61 -3.82
N LYS A 189 2.80 13.88 -4.92
CA LYS A 189 3.60 12.70 -5.30
C LYS A 189 5.06 13.05 -5.62
N GLN A 190 5.36 14.30 -5.99
CA GLN A 190 6.73 14.76 -6.24
C GLN A 190 7.42 15.30 -4.99
N ALA A 191 6.65 15.92 -4.10
CA ALA A 191 7.17 16.65 -2.96
C ALA A 191 7.23 15.82 -1.68
N TYR A 192 6.36 14.80 -1.55
CA TYR A 192 6.33 13.88 -0.43
C TYR A 192 6.81 12.49 -0.84
N ARG A 193 7.59 11.89 0.06
CA ARG A 193 7.99 10.49 0.01
C ARG A 193 7.11 9.70 0.95
N GLN A 194 6.63 8.55 0.50
CA GLN A 194 6.13 7.55 1.42
C GLN A 194 7.28 6.82 2.11
N VAL A 195 7.20 6.71 3.43
CA VAL A 195 8.17 6.02 4.28
C VAL A 195 7.43 5.06 5.20
N SER A 196 7.87 3.80 5.25
CA SER A 196 7.35 2.80 6.17
C SER A 196 8.18 2.80 7.45
N LEU A 197 7.60 3.27 8.56
CA LEU A 197 8.24 3.17 9.87
C LEU A 197 7.89 1.79 10.45
N TYR A 198 8.85 0.87 10.48
CA TYR A 198 8.61 -0.49 10.95
C TYR A 198 8.52 -0.50 12.49
N GLN A 199 7.32 -0.72 13.02
CA GLN A 199 7.01 -0.76 14.44
C GLN A 199 6.96 -2.20 14.95
N LEU A 200 7.43 -2.46 16.17
CA LEU A 200 7.36 -3.81 16.75
C LEU A 200 5.92 -4.13 17.17
N GLY A 201 5.33 -5.19 16.62
CA GLY A 201 4.00 -5.65 17.02
C GLY A 201 3.95 -6.12 18.48
N THR A 202 2.76 -6.12 19.08
CA THR A 202 2.53 -6.54 20.48
C THR A 202 2.96 -7.98 20.78
N SER A 203 2.95 -8.85 19.77
CA SER A 203 3.50 -10.21 19.87
C SER A 203 5.02 -10.27 20.01
N ARG A 204 5.72 -9.17 19.68
CA ARG A 204 7.18 -9.03 19.54
C ARG A 204 7.83 -9.96 18.51
N LYS A 205 7.03 -10.55 17.61
CA LYS A 205 7.49 -11.47 16.56
C LYS A 205 7.50 -10.85 15.17
N GLU A 206 6.68 -9.82 14.96
CA GLU A 206 6.45 -9.20 13.66
C GLU A 206 6.71 -7.70 13.70
N LEU A 207 7.12 -7.15 12.56
CA LEU A 207 7.22 -5.72 12.33
C LEU A 207 6.05 -5.24 11.47
N ILE A 208 5.39 -4.19 11.93
CA ILE A 208 4.22 -3.61 11.28
C ILE A 208 4.63 -2.29 10.61
N PRO A 209 4.39 -2.12 9.30
CA PRO A 209 4.70 -0.85 8.65
C PRO A 209 3.67 0.22 9.05
N ASP A 210 4.14 1.23 9.76
CA ASP A 210 3.45 2.50 10.00
C ASP A 210 3.83 3.48 8.90
N VAL A 211 2.99 3.54 7.87
CA VAL A 211 3.25 4.30 6.64
C VAL A 211 2.98 5.79 6.84
N ARG A 212 3.99 6.62 6.55
CA ARG A 212 3.97 8.08 6.65
C ARG A 212 4.36 8.75 5.33
N TRP A 213 3.78 9.90 5.03
CA TRP A 213 4.20 10.77 3.93
C TRP A 213 5.02 11.94 4.48
N LEU A 214 6.31 11.96 4.14
CA LEU A 214 7.29 12.91 4.65
C LEU A 214 7.88 13.75 3.52
N CYS A 215 8.12 15.04 3.77
CA CYS A 215 8.71 15.93 2.77
C CYS A 215 10.04 15.41 2.27
N TRP A 216 10.26 15.40 0.96
CA TRP A 216 11.46 14.79 0.36
C TRP A 216 12.77 15.42 0.86
N ARG A 217 12.76 16.71 1.19
CA ARG A 217 13.95 17.45 1.63
C ARG A 217 14.59 16.88 2.90
N ASP A 218 13.78 16.46 3.86
CA ASP A 218 14.19 16.09 5.23
C ASP A 218 13.59 14.77 5.71
N TRP A 219 13.02 13.96 4.80
CA TRP A 219 12.31 12.73 5.14
C TRP A 219 13.09 11.79 6.05
N ARG A 220 14.42 11.68 5.91
CA ARG A 220 15.24 10.79 6.75
C ARG A 220 15.28 11.25 8.20
N ALA A 221 15.49 12.54 8.45
CA ALA A 221 15.48 13.09 9.80
C ALA A 221 14.08 12.98 10.42
N ARG A 222 13.04 13.34 9.65
CA ARG A 222 11.64 13.21 10.06
C ARG A 222 11.25 11.77 10.35
N ALA A 223 11.70 10.80 9.54
CA ALA A 223 11.42 9.38 9.77
C ALA A 223 12.01 8.88 11.09
N VAL A 224 13.25 9.29 11.42
CA VAL A 224 13.86 8.95 12.71
C VAL A 224 13.12 9.62 13.87
N GLU A 225 12.74 10.89 13.73
CA GLU A 225 11.96 11.60 14.74
C GLU A 225 10.60 10.93 15.00
N GLU A 226 9.83 10.64 13.94
CA GLU A 226 8.52 10.01 14.08
C GLU A 226 8.64 8.57 14.62
N LEU A 227 9.66 7.80 14.21
CA LEU A 227 9.89 6.46 14.77
C LEU A 227 10.15 6.52 16.29
N LEU A 228 10.92 7.51 16.76
CA LEU A 228 11.22 7.72 18.18
C LEU A 228 10.03 8.30 18.97
N ASN A 229 9.15 9.07 18.32
CA ASN A 229 7.95 9.63 18.95
C ASN A 229 6.82 8.59 19.12
N GLY A 230 6.91 7.45 18.43
CA GLY A 230 5.97 6.35 18.51
C GLY A 230 5.06 6.21 17.28
N SER A 231 4.13 5.26 17.33
CA SER A 231 3.28 4.93 16.20
C SER A 231 2.08 5.87 16.02
N ALA A 232 1.45 5.81 14.85
CA ALA A 232 0.21 6.52 14.57
C ALA A 232 -0.92 6.07 15.52
N ALA A 233 -1.86 6.97 15.80
CA ALA A 233 -2.94 6.74 16.75
C ALA A 233 -3.76 5.46 16.45
N TRP A 234 -3.99 5.18 15.16
CA TRP A 234 -4.74 4.00 14.70
C TRP A 234 -3.99 2.67 14.91
N LEU A 235 -2.67 2.71 15.11
CA LEU A 235 -1.81 1.53 15.28
C LEU A 235 -1.32 1.34 16.72
N ARG A 236 -1.40 2.38 17.55
CA ARG A 236 -0.82 2.45 18.90
C ARG A 236 -1.09 1.26 19.82
N ASP A 237 -2.28 0.66 19.76
CA ASP A 237 -2.63 -0.47 20.63
C ASP A 237 -2.13 -1.83 20.12
N ALA A 238 -1.67 -1.89 18.87
CA ALA A 238 -1.17 -3.09 18.20
C ALA A 238 0.37 -3.20 18.22
N VAL A 239 1.08 -2.13 18.60
CA VAL A 239 2.54 -2.07 18.68
C VAL A 239 3.05 -1.90 20.10
N VAL A 240 4.33 -2.21 20.30
CA VAL A 240 5.07 -1.94 21.54
C VAL A 240 5.83 -0.63 21.37
N ASP A 241 5.78 0.24 22.38
CA ASP A 241 6.71 1.37 22.47
C ASP A 241 8.11 0.85 22.80
N THR A 242 9.02 0.99 21.85
CA THR A 242 10.41 0.55 21.96
C THR A 242 11.34 1.65 22.47
N ASN A 243 10.85 2.90 22.58
CA ASN A 243 11.62 4.06 23.04
C ASN A 243 11.31 4.43 24.50
N THR A 244 11.32 3.42 25.38
CA THR A 244 10.99 3.53 26.81
C THR A 244 11.82 4.57 27.56
N GLU A 245 13.08 4.75 27.15
CA GLU A 245 14.03 5.71 27.75
C GLU A 245 13.90 7.13 27.17
N GLN A 246 13.00 7.38 26.21
CA GLN A 246 12.82 8.68 25.54
C GLN A 246 14.09 9.18 24.82
N VAL A 247 14.72 8.29 24.04
CA VAL A 247 15.81 8.65 23.14
C VAL A 247 15.30 9.64 22.10
N THR A 248 16.03 10.74 21.93
CA THR A 248 15.73 11.76 20.92
C THR A 248 16.82 11.84 19.85
N LEU A 249 16.45 12.34 18.67
CA LEU A 249 17.39 12.70 17.61
C LEU A 249 18.13 14.00 17.99
N ARG A 250 19.44 14.07 17.77
CA ARG A 250 20.20 15.31 17.97
C ARG A 250 19.95 16.29 16.81
N SER A 251 20.20 17.59 17.04
CA SER A 251 20.16 18.59 15.97
C SER A 251 21.11 18.23 14.83
N ASN A 252 20.63 18.27 13.58
CA ASN A 252 21.34 17.77 12.40
C ASN A 252 21.81 16.31 12.55
N GLY A 253 21.03 15.51 13.28
CA GLY A 253 21.38 14.16 13.69
C GLY A 253 21.27 13.12 12.59
N VAL A 254 20.95 13.48 11.34
CA VAL A 254 20.98 12.53 10.22
C VAL A 254 21.80 13.10 9.07
N THR A 255 22.79 12.35 8.61
CA THR A 255 23.59 12.67 7.41
C THR A 255 23.79 11.43 6.56
N VAL A 256 24.09 11.61 5.27
CA VAL A 256 24.40 10.51 4.36
C VAL A 256 25.81 10.72 3.83
N HIS A 257 26.67 9.71 3.99
CA HIS A 257 28.04 9.67 3.47
C HIS A 257 28.29 8.30 2.84
N ASP A 258 28.75 8.24 1.58
CA ASP A 258 29.08 7.01 0.87
C ASP A 258 27.99 5.92 0.98
N SER A 259 26.73 6.30 0.75
CA SER A 259 25.54 5.44 0.89
C SER A 259 25.27 4.89 2.30
N THR A 260 26.01 5.34 3.32
CA THR A 260 25.76 5.03 4.74
C THR A 260 25.00 6.16 5.40
N ILE A 261 23.90 5.83 6.07
CA ILE A 261 23.06 6.80 6.78
C ILE A 261 23.53 6.89 8.23
N ARG A 262 24.18 8.00 8.58
CA ARG A 262 24.67 8.24 9.94
C ARG A 262 23.63 8.98 10.76
N ILE A 263 23.36 8.46 11.96
CA ILE A 263 22.31 8.85 12.88
C ILE A 263 22.92 9.13 14.25
N TRP A 264 22.81 10.37 14.73
CA TRP A 264 23.24 10.78 16.06
C TRP A 264 22.06 10.92 16.99
N LEU A 265 21.96 10.01 17.95
CA LEU A 265 20.94 9.99 18.98
C LEU A 265 21.46 10.58 20.29
N SER A 266 20.53 10.97 21.16
CA SER A 266 20.84 11.43 22.52
C SER A 266 21.59 10.35 23.32
N SER A 267 22.42 10.76 24.28
CA SER A 267 23.19 9.84 25.13
C SER A 267 22.32 8.97 26.04
N VAL A 268 21.03 9.26 26.13
CA VAL A 268 20.04 8.50 26.91
C VAL A 268 19.94 7.05 26.42
N MET A 269 20.18 6.79 25.12
CA MET A 269 20.27 5.44 24.56
C MET A 269 21.28 4.52 25.27
N ASN A 270 22.28 5.09 25.98
CA ASN A 270 23.23 4.30 26.76
C ASN A 270 22.58 3.55 27.93
N ARG A 271 21.39 3.97 28.38
CA ARG A 271 20.61 3.36 29.46
C ARG A 271 19.75 2.18 29.01
N MET A 272 19.43 2.12 27.71
CA MET A 272 18.65 1.02 27.13
C MET A 272 19.40 -0.31 27.27
N THR A 273 18.63 -1.38 27.46
CA THR A 273 19.13 -2.75 27.44
C THR A 273 19.62 -3.16 26.05
N ASP A 274 20.42 -4.23 25.95
CA ASP A 274 20.87 -4.75 24.65
C ASP A 274 19.71 -5.17 23.74
N ALA A 275 18.65 -5.75 24.32
CA ALA A 275 17.46 -6.15 23.59
C ALA A 275 16.70 -4.94 23.01
N GLU A 276 16.47 -3.90 23.82
CA GLU A 276 15.80 -2.67 23.35
C GLU A 276 16.64 -1.96 22.28
N ARG A 277 17.96 -1.89 22.46
CA ARG A 277 18.87 -1.31 21.45
C ARG A 277 18.84 -2.09 20.15
N SER A 278 18.85 -3.42 20.22
CA SER A 278 18.79 -4.29 19.04
C SER A 278 17.52 -4.02 18.23
N VAL A 279 16.36 -3.97 18.89
CA VAL A 279 15.09 -3.64 18.24
C VAL A 279 15.11 -2.24 17.63
N LEU A 280 15.51 -1.21 18.38
CA LEU A 280 15.53 0.17 17.86
C LEU A 280 16.43 0.32 16.62
N VAL A 281 17.65 -0.25 16.66
CA VAL A 281 18.57 -0.20 15.52
C VAL A 281 18.00 -0.96 14.33
N ARG A 282 17.33 -2.10 14.57
CA ARG A 282 16.65 -2.85 13.52
C ARG A 282 15.53 -2.06 12.85
N GLN A 283 14.68 -1.39 13.64
CA GLN A 283 13.61 -0.53 13.15
C GLN A 283 14.16 0.62 12.31
N LEU A 284 15.23 1.29 12.77
CA LEU A 284 15.90 2.36 12.02
C LEU A 284 16.44 1.86 10.67
N ARG A 285 17.10 0.69 10.67
CA ARG A 285 17.69 0.10 9.47
C ARG A 285 16.63 -0.18 8.40
N LEU A 286 15.56 -0.86 8.79
CA LEU A 286 14.48 -1.22 7.88
C LEU A 286 13.70 0.02 7.41
N SER A 287 13.42 0.98 8.31
CA SER A 287 12.61 2.16 7.96
C SER A 287 13.34 3.11 7.01
N LEU A 288 14.65 3.28 7.18
CA LEU A 288 15.48 4.10 6.29
C LEU A 288 15.93 3.34 5.03
N GLY A 289 15.78 2.03 5.04
CA GLY A 289 16.17 1.09 3.98
C GLY A 289 15.03 0.58 3.11
N ASP A 290 13.83 1.16 3.20
CA ASP A 290 12.63 0.68 2.50
C ASP A 290 12.38 -0.83 2.72
N GLY A 291 12.60 -1.30 3.96
CA GLY A 291 12.44 -2.69 4.37
C GLY A 291 13.65 -3.59 4.11
N SER A 292 14.76 -3.06 3.57
CA SER A 292 16.01 -3.80 3.37
C SER A 292 16.84 -3.84 4.66
N LYS A 293 17.28 -5.05 5.03
CA LYS A 293 18.24 -5.27 6.12
C LYS A 293 19.69 -5.03 5.72
N GLU A 294 19.95 -4.89 4.42
CA GLU A 294 21.27 -4.65 3.86
C GLU A 294 21.64 -3.16 3.88
N THR A 295 20.71 -2.28 4.27
CA THR A 295 20.97 -0.85 4.40
C THR A 295 22.05 -0.57 5.44
N SER A 296 23.07 0.17 5.01
CA SER A 296 24.18 0.60 5.85
C SER A 296 23.77 1.80 6.69
N ILE A 297 23.76 1.64 8.01
CA ILE A 297 23.48 2.72 8.96
C ILE A 297 24.60 2.84 10.00
N ASP A 298 24.88 4.08 10.40
CA ASP A 298 25.83 4.41 11.46
C ASP A 298 25.06 5.00 12.66
N VAL A 299 24.79 4.22 13.70
CA VAL A 299 24.04 4.70 14.87
C VAL A 299 25.00 5.07 16.00
N VAL A 300 25.01 6.34 16.39
CA VAL A 300 25.93 6.87 17.41
C VAL A 300 25.16 7.58 18.52
N ALA A 301 25.43 7.21 19.78
CA ALA A 301 24.85 7.87 20.95
C ALA A 301 25.89 8.01 22.07
N GLY A 302 26.01 9.22 22.63
CA GLY A 302 26.96 9.51 23.72
C GLY A 302 28.41 9.11 23.43
N GLY A 303 28.85 9.20 22.17
CA GLY A 303 30.20 8.81 21.74
C GLY A 303 30.41 7.30 21.51
N ARG A 304 29.39 6.47 21.72
CA ARG A 304 29.40 5.03 21.45
C ARG A 304 28.74 4.72 20.12
N ASN A 305 29.25 3.70 19.42
CA ASN A 305 28.70 3.18 18.18
C ASN A 305 27.80 1.95 18.48
N TYR A 306 26.58 1.97 17.95
CA TYR A 306 25.55 0.94 18.07
C TYR A 306 25.10 0.37 16.71
N SER A 307 25.81 0.65 15.62
CA SER A 307 25.46 0.26 14.25
C SER A 307 25.25 -1.25 14.06
N HIS A 308 25.77 -2.08 14.97
CA HIS A 308 25.72 -3.55 14.93
C HIS A 308 24.87 -4.15 16.06
N ALA A 309 24.08 -3.33 16.77
CA ALA A 309 23.24 -3.83 17.85
C ALA A 309 22.14 -4.80 17.35
N ASP A 310 21.79 -4.77 16.06
CA ASP A 310 20.79 -5.64 15.45
C ASP A 310 21.36 -6.88 14.73
N ASP A 311 22.68 -7.12 14.75
CA ASP A 311 23.32 -8.25 14.04
C ASP A 311 22.77 -9.63 14.45
N GLY A 312 22.25 -9.76 15.68
CA GLY A 312 21.60 -10.97 16.19
C GLY A 312 20.08 -11.01 16.05
N SER A 313 19.46 -10.00 15.47
CA SER A 313 17.99 -9.90 15.36
C SER A 313 17.44 -10.77 14.23
N SER A 314 16.38 -11.52 14.52
CA SER A 314 15.61 -12.27 13.51
C SER A 314 14.41 -11.49 12.95
N LEU A 315 14.10 -10.30 13.49
CA LEU A 315 12.99 -9.48 13.02
C LEU A 315 13.24 -9.05 11.58
N ASP A 316 12.30 -9.25 10.67
CA ASP A 316 12.43 -8.85 9.26
C ASP A 316 11.07 -8.35 8.74
N THR A 317 11.07 -7.76 7.55
CA THR A 317 9.81 -7.40 6.90
C THR A 317 9.16 -8.65 6.33
N ARG A 318 7.84 -8.77 6.54
CA ARG A 318 7.07 -9.92 6.06
C ARG A 318 6.44 -9.58 4.72
N SER A 319 6.76 -10.36 3.69
CA SER A 319 6.03 -10.36 2.43
C SER A 319 5.14 -11.60 2.36
N THR A 320 3.98 -11.51 1.70
CA THR A 320 3.26 -12.71 1.25
C THR A 320 4.17 -13.52 0.34
N VAL A 321 4.43 -14.76 0.71
CA VAL A 321 5.17 -15.77 -0.08
C VAL A 321 4.23 -16.94 -0.45
N ASP A 322 2.95 -16.82 -0.08
CA ASP A 322 2.00 -17.90 -0.30
C ASP A 322 1.64 -17.99 -1.79
N PRO A 323 1.59 -19.21 -2.33
CA PRO A 323 1.15 -19.41 -3.70
C PRO A 323 -0.36 -19.21 -3.79
N ILE A 324 -0.84 -18.63 -4.89
CA ILE A 324 -2.27 -18.48 -5.13
C ILE A 324 -2.91 -19.85 -5.42
N TYR A 325 -4.11 -20.07 -4.90
CA TYR A 325 -4.89 -21.28 -5.15
C TYR A 325 -6.26 -20.95 -5.75
N THR A 326 -6.73 -21.86 -6.61
CA THR A 326 -8.05 -21.81 -7.24
C THR A 326 -8.82 -23.10 -6.94
N LEU A 327 -10.14 -22.99 -6.90
CA LEU A 327 -11.05 -24.13 -6.90
C LEU A 327 -11.64 -24.26 -8.30
N SER A 328 -11.16 -25.24 -9.06
CA SER A 328 -11.46 -25.42 -10.49
C SER A 328 -12.02 -26.81 -10.73
N ALA A 329 -13.31 -26.89 -11.09
CA ALA A 329 -14.04 -28.15 -11.30
C ALA A 329 -13.86 -29.17 -10.15
N GLY A 330 -14.01 -28.74 -8.89
CA GLY A 330 -13.82 -29.59 -7.70
C GLY A 330 -12.36 -29.95 -7.40
N ASN A 331 -11.39 -29.27 -8.01
CA ASN A 331 -9.98 -29.48 -7.74
C ASN A 331 -9.36 -28.22 -7.15
N ILE A 332 -8.51 -28.40 -6.15
CA ILE A 332 -7.67 -27.33 -5.63
C ILE A 332 -6.42 -27.28 -6.49
N VAL A 333 -6.20 -26.16 -7.14
CA VAL A 333 -5.12 -25.95 -8.10
C VAL A 333 -4.22 -24.83 -7.59
N SER A 334 -2.91 -25.08 -7.59
CA SER A 334 -1.88 -24.11 -7.20
C SER A 334 -1.35 -23.40 -8.44
N LEU A 335 -1.31 -22.08 -8.37
CA LEU A 335 -0.76 -21.19 -9.38
C LEU A 335 0.66 -20.73 -9.03
N LYS A 336 1.40 -21.50 -8.21
CA LYS A 336 2.78 -21.20 -7.79
C LYS A 336 3.81 -21.14 -8.91
N SER A 337 3.44 -21.61 -10.10
CA SER A 337 4.28 -21.65 -11.29
C SER A 337 3.49 -21.16 -12.50
N SER A 338 4.15 -21.03 -13.65
CA SER A 338 3.46 -20.72 -14.93
C SER A 338 2.45 -21.80 -15.33
N ASN A 339 2.62 -23.03 -14.83
CA ASN A 339 1.66 -24.11 -15.02
C ASN A 339 0.82 -24.30 -13.76
N ALA A 340 -0.49 -24.40 -13.96
CA ALA A 340 -1.43 -24.72 -12.90
C ALA A 340 -1.24 -26.19 -12.46
N VAL A 341 -1.08 -26.43 -11.16
CA VAL A 341 -0.83 -27.77 -10.61
C VAL A 341 -1.94 -28.16 -9.65
N ARG A 342 -2.68 -29.23 -9.94
CA ARG A 342 -3.64 -29.81 -8.99
C ARG A 342 -2.90 -30.31 -7.75
N VAL A 343 -3.28 -29.81 -6.57
CA VAL A 343 -2.70 -30.20 -5.28
C VAL A 343 -3.64 -31.06 -4.44
N ALA A 344 -4.95 -30.92 -4.63
CA ALA A 344 -5.96 -31.71 -3.95
C ALA A 344 -7.25 -31.76 -4.77
N GLN A 345 -8.17 -32.65 -4.40
CA GLN A 345 -9.54 -32.68 -4.91
C GLN A 345 -10.48 -32.46 -3.76
N ALA A 346 -11.29 -31.42 -3.91
CA ALA A 346 -12.29 -31.04 -2.94
C ALA A 346 -13.63 -31.22 -3.65
N GLY A 347 -14.48 -32.15 -3.17
CA GLY A 347 -15.84 -32.36 -3.68
C GLY A 347 -16.75 -31.19 -3.29
N ILE A 348 -16.35 -29.98 -3.66
CA ILE A 348 -17.01 -28.71 -3.40
C ILE A 348 -17.63 -28.28 -4.72
N ASP A 349 -18.96 -28.25 -4.72
CA ASP A 349 -19.77 -27.93 -5.90
C ASP A 349 -20.34 -26.50 -5.82
N ASP A 350 -20.21 -25.84 -4.66
CA ASP A 350 -20.60 -24.46 -4.40
C ASP A 350 -19.59 -23.73 -3.50
N ALA A 351 -19.19 -22.51 -3.88
CA ALA A 351 -18.29 -21.69 -3.08
C ALA A 351 -18.51 -20.19 -3.37
N ASP A 352 -18.96 -19.45 -2.36
CA ASP A 352 -19.01 -17.98 -2.34
C ASP A 352 -17.71 -17.37 -1.82
N GLY A 353 -16.94 -18.14 -1.07
CA GLY A 353 -15.61 -17.78 -0.58
C GLY A 353 -14.74 -19.02 -0.43
N PHE A 354 -13.45 -18.86 -0.71
CA PHE A 354 -12.49 -19.96 -0.65
C PHE A 354 -11.19 -19.45 -0.06
N ILE A 355 -10.59 -20.23 0.85
CA ILE A 355 -9.27 -19.98 1.42
C ILE A 355 -8.53 -21.31 1.42
N PHE A 356 -7.31 -21.33 0.91
CA PHE A 356 -6.46 -22.51 0.98
C PHE A 356 -4.98 -22.16 1.12
N SER A 357 -4.26 -23.04 1.83
CA SER A 357 -2.82 -23.00 2.03
C SER A 357 -2.30 -24.42 2.20
N SER A 358 -0.98 -24.59 2.30
CA SER A 358 -0.37 -25.87 2.66
C SER A 358 -0.80 -26.41 4.03
N GLU A 359 -1.38 -25.57 4.89
CA GLU A 359 -1.86 -25.95 6.22
C GLU A 359 -3.37 -26.22 6.26
N GLY A 360 -4.06 -26.13 5.11
CA GLY A 360 -5.51 -26.18 4.98
C GLY A 360 -6.13 -24.80 4.79
N GLY A 361 -7.43 -24.68 5.04
CA GLY A 361 -8.17 -23.43 4.89
C GLY A 361 -9.66 -23.58 5.19
N ALA A 362 -10.51 -22.91 4.40
CA ALA A 362 -11.95 -22.89 4.59
C ALA A 362 -12.71 -22.63 3.29
N VAL A 363 -13.97 -23.06 3.24
CA VAL A 363 -14.91 -22.71 2.17
C VAL A 363 -16.18 -22.11 2.77
N LEU A 364 -16.67 -21.03 2.18
CA LEU A 364 -17.97 -20.42 2.44
C LEU A 364 -18.94 -20.88 1.35
N ASP A 365 -20.00 -21.56 1.75
CA ASP A 365 -21.03 -22.07 0.83
C ASP A 365 -22.15 -21.03 0.55
N HIS A 366 -23.02 -21.30 -0.44
CA HIS A 366 -24.12 -20.40 -0.81
C HIS A 366 -25.17 -20.21 0.30
N SER A 367 -25.18 -21.08 1.32
CA SER A 367 -26.05 -20.93 2.49
C SER A 367 -25.51 -19.93 3.51
N GLY A 368 -24.30 -19.43 3.28
CA GLY A 368 -23.56 -18.55 4.19
C GLY A 368 -22.88 -19.31 5.31
N ARG A 369 -22.62 -20.62 5.18
CA ARG A 369 -21.93 -21.40 6.22
C ARG A 369 -20.48 -21.65 5.83
N VAL A 370 -19.60 -21.66 6.82
CA VAL A 370 -18.17 -21.92 6.62
C VAL A 370 -17.83 -23.33 7.09
N LYS A 371 -17.16 -24.10 6.23
CA LYS A 371 -16.60 -25.41 6.56
C LYS A 371 -15.08 -25.34 6.51
N ARG A 372 -14.42 -25.97 7.48
CA ARG A 372 -12.96 -26.10 7.48
C ARG A 372 -12.53 -27.06 6.38
N LEU A 373 -11.40 -26.73 5.75
CA LEU A 373 -10.79 -27.51 4.69
C LEU A 373 -9.43 -28.02 5.17
N GLY A 374 -9.21 -29.33 5.11
CA GLY A 374 -7.90 -29.91 5.36
C GLY A 374 -6.91 -29.63 4.22
N ALA A 375 -5.61 -29.76 4.49
CA ALA A 375 -4.57 -29.65 3.46
C ALA A 375 -4.71 -30.72 2.34
N ASP A 376 -5.45 -31.79 2.61
CA ASP A 376 -5.83 -32.85 1.66
C ASP A 376 -7.04 -32.48 0.78
N GLY A 377 -7.66 -31.31 1.01
CA GLY A 377 -8.88 -30.88 0.33
C GLY A 377 -10.16 -31.50 0.90
N ALA A 378 -10.08 -32.27 1.99
CA ALA A 378 -11.27 -32.82 2.62
C ALA A 378 -11.98 -31.78 3.50
N LEU A 379 -13.31 -31.69 3.34
CA LEU A 379 -14.16 -30.89 4.21
C LEU A 379 -14.21 -31.51 5.62
N ARG A 380 -14.14 -30.65 6.63
CA ARG A 380 -14.13 -30.98 8.06
C ARG A 380 -15.29 -30.25 8.74
N ASP A 381 -15.11 -29.95 10.03
CA ASP A 381 -16.12 -29.35 10.88
C ASP A 381 -16.59 -27.96 10.39
N THR A 382 -17.82 -27.63 10.73
CA THR A 382 -18.40 -26.30 10.54
C THR A 382 -17.72 -25.30 11.47
N MET A 383 -17.30 -24.16 10.91
CA MET A 383 -16.65 -23.07 11.64
C MET A 383 -17.67 -22.05 12.16
N PHE A 384 -17.23 -21.15 13.06
CA PHE A 384 -18.05 -20.04 13.58
C PHE A 384 -19.40 -20.48 14.16
N SER A 385 -19.46 -21.65 14.78
CA SER A 385 -20.69 -22.24 15.34
C SER A 385 -21.85 -22.37 14.34
N GLY A 386 -21.55 -22.33 13.03
CA GLY A 386 -22.57 -22.34 11.98
C GLY A 386 -23.37 -21.05 11.86
N HIS A 387 -22.84 -19.92 12.33
CA HIS A 387 -23.40 -18.60 12.04
C HIS A 387 -23.39 -18.31 10.54
N LYS A 388 -24.26 -17.39 10.11
CA LYS A 388 -24.30 -16.96 8.72
C LYS A 388 -23.17 -15.96 8.48
N ILE A 389 -22.25 -16.29 7.60
CA ILE A 389 -21.05 -15.52 7.30
C ILE A 389 -21.21 -14.85 5.94
N ARG A 390 -20.86 -13.57 5.88
CA ARG A 390 -20.90 -12.76 4.65
C ARG A 390 -19.67 -12.97 3.77
N THR A 391 -18.50 -13.03 4.39
CA THR A 391 -17.22 -13.13 3.68
C THR A 391 -16.17 -13.74 4.60
N ILE A 392 -15.13 -14.32 3.99
CA ILE A 392 -13.98 -14.88 4.67
C ILE A 392 -12.68 -14.36 4.06
N CYS A 393 -11.64 -14.16 4.86
CA CYS A 393 -10.28 -13.92 4.38
C CYS A 393 -9.25 -14.66 5.24
N LYS A 394 -8.07 -14.93 4.67
CA LYS A 394 -6.97 -15.58 5.38
C LYS A 394 -6.32 -14.59 6.34
N GLY A 395 -5.93 -15.08 7.51
CA GLY A 395 -5.09 -14.36 8.47
C GLY A 395 -3.68 -14.95 8.56
N ARG A 396 -3.06 -14.84 9.72
CA ARG A 396 -1.72 -15.40 9.94
C ARG A 396 -1.78 -16.91 10.15
N GLY A 397 -0.94 -17.66 9.42
CA GLY A 397 -0.90 -19.12 9.52
C GLY A 397 -2.23 -19.74 9.10
N LYS A 398 -2.91 -20.41 10.05
CA LYS A 398 -4.20 -21.09 9.85
C LYS A 398 -5.42 -20.25 10.23
N GLU A 399 -5.22 -18.99 10.58
CA GLU A 399 -6.32 -18.10 10.91
C GLU A 399 -7.27 -17.91 9.73
N ILE A 400 -8.55 -18.06 10.01
CA ILE A 400 -9.64 -17.71 9.09
C ILE A 400 -10.42 -16.57 9.73
N TRP A 401 -10.46 -15.44 9.05
CA TRP A 401 -11.23 -14.27 9.46
C TRP A 401 -12.54 -14.25 8.69
N ALA A 402 -13.59 -13.77 9.33
CA ALA A 402 -14.94 -13.74 8.79
C ALA A 402 -15.71 -12.50 9.24
N VAL A 403 -16.70 -12.10 8.45
CA VAL A 403 -17.73 -11.14 8.88
C VAL A 403 -19.02 -11.89 9.11
N ASP A 404 -19.51 -11.87 10.35
CA ASP A 404 -20.78 -12.48 10.72
C ASP A 404 -21.93 -11.59 10.26
N GLU A 405 -22.81 -12.11 9.43
CA GLU A 405 -23.98 -11.37 8.92
C GLU A 405 -25.06 -11.18 10.00
N SER A 406 -25.04 -12.00 11.04
CA SER A 406 -26.05 -12.03 12.10
C SER A 406 -25.75 -11.02 13.20
N THR A 407 -24.47 -10.89 13.56
CA THR A 407 -24.00 -9.98 14.63
C THR A 407 -23.33 -8.73 14.09
N GLU A 408 -22.96 -8.72 12.81
CA GLU A 408 -22.16 -7.68 12.16
C GLU A 408 -20.75 -7.50 12.77
N GLU A 409 -20.33 -8.49 13.56
CA GLU A 409 -19.00 -8.54 14.15
C GLU A 409 -18.01 -9.23 13.22
N ILE A 410 -16.73 -8.97 13.46
CA ILE A 410 -15.66 -9.75 12.86
C ILE A 410 -15.39 -10.95 13.75
N ALA A 411 -15.28 -12.14 13.15
CA ALA A 411 -14.85 -13.33 13.86
C ALA A 411 -13.50 -13.81 13.31
N VAL A 412 -12.64 -14.31 14.18
CA VAL A 412 -11.42 -15.03 13.80
C VAL A 412 -11.46 -16.42 14.41
N ASP A 413 -11.17 -17.42 13.59
CA ASP A 413 -10.95 -18.80 14.02
C ASP A 413 -9.47 -19.15 13.85
N ALA A 414 -8.83 -19.54 14.95
CA ALA A 414 -7.48 -20.07 14.97
C ALA A 414 -7.53 -21.51 15.52
N ASP A 415 -7.33 -22.49 14.62
CA ASP A 415 -7.35 -23.92 14.95
C ASP A 415 -8.60 -24.36 15.78
N GLY A 416 -9.78 -23.86 15.41
CA GLY A 416 -11.06 -24.21 16.03
C GLY A 416 -11.42 -23.38 17.26
N ARG A 417 -10.57 -22.44 17.66
CA ARG A 417 -10.91 -21.43 18.67
C ARG A 417 -11.42 -20.18 17.95
N THR A 418 -12.71 -19.94 18.07
CA THR A 418 -13.34 -18.74 17.52
C THR A 418 -13.34 -17.61 18.54
N ARG A 419 -13.03 -16.39 18.09
CA ARG A 419 -13.13 -15.14 18.85
C ARG A 419 -13.88 -14.10 18.03
N ALA A 420 -14.87 -13.45 18.65
CA ALA A 420 -15.54 -12.29 18.09
C ALA A 420 -14.80 -10.98 18.44
N LEU A 421 -14.82 -10.03 17.52
CA LEU A 421 -14.12 -8.76 17.55
C LEU A 421 -15.04 -7.66 17.02
N THR A 422 -15.13 -6.57 17.76
CA THR A 422 -15.89 -5.38 17.37
C THR A 422 -14.95 -4.29 16.90
N ILE A 423 -15.27 -3.61 15.81
CA ILE A 423 -14.55 -2.41 15.37
C ILE A 423 -15.02 -1.22 16.22
N PRO A 424 -14.14 -0.59 17.01
CA PRO A 424 -14.54 0.53 17.85
C PRO A 424 -14.92 1.76 17.01
N GLY A 425 -15.96 2.47 17.44
CA GLY A 425 -16.37 3.74 16.84
C GLY A 425 -17.28 3.64 15.62
N LEU A 426 -17.77 2.46 15.26
CA LEU A 426 -18.86 2.31 14.31
C LEU A 426 -20.19 2.73 14.95
N ASP A 427 -21.07 3.31 14.16
CA ASP A 427 -22.45 3.56 14.55
C ASP A 427 -23.41 2.50 13.97
N ASP A 428 -24.64 2.46 14.49
CA ASP A 428 -25.68 1.49 14.11
C ASP A 428 -26.10 1.53 12.63
N THR A 429 -25.59 2.49 11.84
CA THR A 429 -25.86 2.60 10.40
C THR A 429 -24.72 2.10 9.53
N GLN A 430 -23.59 1.73 10.13
CA GLN A 430 -22.39 1.27 9.44
C GLN A 430 -22.23 -0.23 9.58
N HIS A 431 -22.20 -0.92 8.45
CA HIS A 431 -22.07 -2.37 8.38
C HIS A 431 -20.78 -2.75 7.67
N VAL A 432 -20.06 -3.75 8.21
CA VAL A 432 -18.85 -4.26 7.59
C VAL A 432 -19.23 -5.18 6.42
N ARG A 433 -18.67 -4.94 5.24
CA ARG A 433 -18.99 -5.72 4.02
C ARG A 433 -17.89 -6.67 3.60
N ALA A 434 -16.65 -6.19 3.55
CA ALA A 434 -15.48 -6.96 3.17
C ALA A 434 -14.33 -6.67 4.13
N ILE A 435 -13.43 -7.64 4.29
CA ILE A 435 -12.25 -7.54 5.14
C ILE A 435 -11.02 -8.17 4.46
N SER A 436 -9.83 -7.69 4.80
CA SER A 436 -8.56 -8.31 4.42
C SER A 436 -7.52 -8.07 5.51
N VAL A 437 -6.82 -9.13 5.89
CA VAL A 437 -5.72 -9.06 6.85
C VAL A 437 -4.42 -8.80 6.09
N SER A 438 -3.55 -7.98 6.67
CA SER A 438 -2.26 -7.67 6.08
C SER A 438 -1.29 -8.86 6.09
N PRO A 439 -0.25 -8.86 5.23
CA PRO A 439 0.71 -9.97 5.13
C PRO A 439 1.42 -10.33 6.44
N GLU A 440 1.70 -9.34 7.29
CA GLU A 440 2.29 -9.56 8.61
C GLU A 440 1.29 -10.07 9.66
N GLY A 441 -0.01 -9.98 9.37
CA GLY A 441 -1.09 -10.50 10.21
C GLY A 441 -1.56 -9.54 11.31
N ASP A 442 -1.01 -8.33 11.39
CA ASP A 442 -1.22 -7.42 12.52
C ASP A 442 -1.97 -6.12 12.13
N ARG A 443 -2.48 -6.02 10.89
CA ARG A 443 -3.43 -4.97 10.46
C ARG A 443 -4.62 -5.61 9.75
N LEU A 444 -5.78 -4.97 9.89
CA LEU A 444 -7.01 -5.35 9.24
C LEU A 444 -7.53 -4.16 8.43
N ALA A 445 -7.76 -4.36 7.13
CA ALA A 445 -8.54 -3.45 6.30
C ALA A 445 -9.98 -3.95 6.22
N PHE A 446 -10.94 -3.04 6.19
CA PHE A 446 -12.37 -3.37 6.14
C PHE A 446 -13.17 -2.30 5.38
N SER A 447 -14.20 -2.72 4.65
CA SER A 447 -15.14 -1.79 4.00
C SER A 447 -16.38 -1.57 4.87
N LEU A 448 -16.81 -0.32 4.93
CA LEU A 448 -18.01 0.12 5.62
C LEU A 448 -19.06 0.55 4.61
N GLU A 449 -20.27 0.05 4.80
CA GLU A 449 -21.46 0.50 4.08
C GLU A 449 -22.45 1.15 5.03
N SER A 450 -22.97 2.30 4.60
CA SER A 450 -24.00 3.04 5.30
C SER A 450 -24.93 3.69 4.31
N SER A 451 -26.19 3.88 4.71
CA SER A 451 -27.19 4.66 3.96
C SER A 451 -26.73 6.10 3.70
N LYS A 452 -25.89 6.65 4.59
CA LYS A 452 -25.22 7.95 4.42
C LYS A 452 -23.87 7.73 3.77
N ARG A 453 -23.72 8.15 2.50
CA ARG A 453 -22.47 8.03 1.72
C ARG A 453 -21.23 8.55 2.47
N ALA A 454 -21.35 9.66 3.19
CA ALA A 454 -20.25 10.25 3.97
C ALA A 454 -19.68 9.30 5.04
N LYS A 455 -20.45 8.28 5.47
CA LYS A 455 -20.06 7.27 6.46
C LYS A 455 -19.67 5.92 5.85
N SER A 456 -19.81 5.76 4.53
CA SER A 456 -19.28 4.60 3.80
C SER A 456 -17.81 4.82 3.45
N GLY A 457 -17.03 3.76 3.26
CA GLY A 457 -15.62 3.90 2.91
C GLY A 457 -14.81 2.67 3.27
N ILE A 458 -13.50 2.85 3.41
CA ILE A 458 -12.59 1.80 3.85
C ILE A 458 -11.82 2.30 5.07
N GLY A 459 -11.76 1.47 6.11
CA GLY A 459 -10.94 1.67 7.30
C GLY A 459 -9.77 0.70 7.35
N ILE A 460 -8.70 1.09 8.05
CA ILE A 460 -7.61 0.21 8.49
C ILE A 460 -7.40 0.33 9.99
N ILE A 461 -7.20 -0.80 10.67
CA ILE A 461 -7.08 -0.89 12.12
C ILE A 461 -5.96 -1.86 12.51
N GLY A 462 -5.25 -1.56 13.59
CA GLY A 462 -4.25 -2.49 14.16
C GLY A 462 -4.90 -3.68 14.86
N ILE A 463 -4.28 -4.85 14.76
CA ILE A 463 -4.66 -6.08 15.48
C ILE A 463 -3.67 -6.26 16.65
N ARG A 464 -4.20 -6.27 17.87
CA ARG A 464 -3.41 -6.56 19.07
C ARG A 464 -3.32 -8.06 19.28
N ARG A 465 -2.11 -8.54 19.55
CA ARG A 465 -1.81 -9.96 19.74
C ARG A 465 -1.05 -10.23 21.02
N GLY A 466 -1.32 -11.38 21.61
CA GLY A 466 -0.58 -11.90 22.76
C GLY A 466 0.84 -12.34 22.37
N SER A 467 1.66 -12.65 23.37
CA SER A 467 3.01 -13.19 23.17
C SER A 467 3.04 -14.58 22.51
N ASP A 468 1.95 -15.33 22.64
CA ASP A 468 1.72 -16.58 21.91
C ASP A 468 1.51 -16.33 20.40
N GLY A 469 1.02 -15.14 20.05
CA GLY A 469 0.68 -14.74 18.69
C GLY A 469 -0.81 -14.82 18.40
N GLU A 470 -1.64 -15.18 19.38
CA GLU A 470 -3.09 -15.23 19.24
C GLU A 470 -3.67 -13.81 19.21
N VAL A 471 -4.82 -13.66 18.54
CA VAL A 471 -5.53 -12.38 18.48
C VAL A 471 -6.20 -12.11 19.84
N GLU A 472 -5.94 -10.93 20.41
CA GLU A 472 -6.57 -10.49 21.66
C GLU A 472 -7.73 -9.53 21.40
N SER A 473 -7.47 -8.47 20.62
CA SER A 473 -8.42 -7.40 20.33
C SER A 473 -8.01 -6.59 19.09
N LEU A 474 -8.88 -5.70 18.64
CA LEU A 474 -8.53 -4.64 17.69
C LEU A 474 -8.08 -3.37 18.44
N ALA A 475 -7.39 -2.47 17.75
CA ALA A 475 -7.01 -1.16 18.30
C ALA A 475 -8.25 -0.28 18.59
N ARG A 476 -8.14 0.71 19.48
CA ARG A 476 -9.27 1.55 19.90
C ARG A 476 -9.76 2.54 18.85
N SER A 477 -9.03 2.70 17.75
CA SER A 477 -9.35 3.61 16.67
C SER A 477 -8.82 3.07 15.36
N PHE A 478 -9.58 3.26 14.29
CA PHE A 478 -9.16 2.97 12.92
C PHE A 478 -8.86 4.27 12.17
N LEU A 479 -8.13 4.16 11.07
CA LEU A 479 -7.89 5.24 10.13
C LEU A 479 -8.75 5.01 8.88
N ARG A 480 -9.44 6.06 8.41
CA ARG A 480 -10.15 6.01 7.11
C ARG A 480 -9.16 6.21 5.97
N ILE A 481 -9.07 5.23 5.09
CA ILE A 481 -8.12 5.21 3.96
C ILE A 481 -8.80 5.46 2.62
N SER A 482 -10.13 5.42 2.57
CA SER A 482 -10.92 5.68 1.37
C SER A 482 -12.34 6.14 1.72
N ASP A 483 -12.93 6.97 0.87
CA ASP A 483 -14.35 7.32 0.91
C ASP A 483 -15.21 6.48 -0.07
N GLN A 484 -14.58 5.54 -0.80
CA GLN A 484 -15.25 4.73 -1.81
C GLN A 484 -16.28 3.79 -1.17
N SER A 485 -17.52 3.89 -1.63
CA SER A 485 -18.63 3.03 -1.23
C SER A 485 -18.77 1.80 -2.14
N GLY A 486 -19.51 0.78 -1.70
CA GLY A 486 -19.80 -0.38 -2.56
C GLY A 486 -18.62 -1.34 -2.73
N VAL A 487 -17.60 -1.24 -1.86
CA VAL A 487 -16.38 -2.05 -1.95
C VAL A 487 -16.69 -3.48 -1.51
N SER A 488 -16.61 -4.39 -2.47
CA SER A 488 -16.92 -5.81 -2.28
C SER A 488 -15.68 -6.71 -2.26
N MET A 489 -14.53 -6.21 -2.74
CA MET A 489 -13.30 -6.98 -2.84
C MET A 489 -12.11 -6.13 -2.41
N MET A 490 -11.19 -6.72 -1.64
CA MET A 490 -9.98 -6.07 -1.18
C MET A 490 -8.86 -7.08 -0.91
N THR A 491 -7.62 -6.67 -1.11
CA THR A 491 -6.44 -7.50 -0.83
C THR A 491 -5.19 -6.63 -0.69
N PHE A 492 -4.27 -7.06 0.17
CA PHE A 492 -2.93 -6.51 0.25
C PHE A 492 -2.04 -7.15 -0.82
N TYR A 493 -1.51 -6.35 -1.75
CA TYR A 493 -0.51 -6.79 -2.72
C TYR A 493 0.87 -6.97 -2.07
N ASN A 494 1.15 -6.12 -1.09
CA ASN A 494 2.27 -6.24 -0.18
C ASN A 494 1.92 -5.56 1.15
N ASP A 495 2.88 -5.46 2.06
CA ASP A 495 2.75 -4.84 3.37
C ASP A 495 2.37 -3.34 3.30
N ILE A 496 2.52 -2.67 2.15
CA ILE A 496 2.18 -1.24 1.99
C ILE A 496 1.24 -0.93 0.84
N THR A 497 0.93 -1.87 -0.04
CA THR A 497 0.15 -1.67 -1.26
C THR A 497 -1.17 -2.39 -1.12
N PHE A 498 -2.24 -1.60 -1.07
CA PHE A 498 -3.59 -2.11 -0.90
C PHE A 498 -4.39 -1.91 -2.18
N ILE A 499 -5.13 -2.94 -2.58
CA ILE A 499 -5.98 -2.93 -3.77
C ILE A 499 -7.40 -3.26 -3.34
N TYR A 500 -8.36 -2.53 -3.88
CA TYR A 500 -9.77 -2.82 -3.68
C TYR A 500 -10.57 -2.45 -4.92
N ALA A 501 -11.76 -3.04 -5.00
CA ALA A 501 -12.67 -2.81 -6.09
C ALA A 501 -14.11 -2.77 -5.58
N ALA A 502 -14.88 -1.87 -6.17
CA ALA A 502 -16.31 -1.78 -5.99
C ALA A 502 -17.00 -2.98 -6.67
N GLN A 503 -18.26 -3.21 -6.30
CA GLN A 503 -19.09 -4.19 -6.97
C GLN A 503 -19.24 -3.84 -8.46
N TYR A 504 -19.19 -4.85 -9.32
CA TYR A 504 -19.38 -4.65 -10.75
C TYR A 504 -20.84 -4.32 -11.07
N GLU A 505 -21.09 -3.16 -11.69
CA GLU A 505 -22.41 -2.74 -12.12
C GLU A 505 -22.73 -3.27 -13.52
N GLN A 506 -23.72 -4.16 -13.63
CA GLN A 506 -24.08 -4.82 -14.90
C GLN A 506 -24.56 -3.86 -16.00
N ASN A 507 -25.16 -2.74 -15.63
CA ASN A 507 -25.80 -1.86 -16.61
C ASN A 507 -24.79 -0.97 -17.36
N ASP A 508 -23.67 -0.64 -16.72
CA ASP A 508 -22.66 0.28 -17.27
C ASP A 508 -21.38 -0.44 -17.72
N HIS A 509 -21.28 -1.76 -17.45
CA HIS A 509 -20.06 -2.56 -17.68
C HIS A 509 -18.79 -1.95 -17.07
N THR A 510 -18.94 -1.14 -16.02
CA THR A 510 -17.84 -0.46 -15.35
C THR A 510 -17.68 -1.03 -13.94
N GLN A 511 -16.42 -1.18 -13.53
CA GLN A 511 -16.06 -1.50 -12.16
C GLN A 511 -14.92 -0.59 -11.75
N ILE A 512 -15.14 0.13 -10.66
CA ILE A 512 -14.12 1.01 -10.09
C ILE A 512 -13.17 0.14 -9.29
N ALA A 513 -11.90 0.18 -9.65
CA ALA A 513 -10.82 -0.39 -8.86
C ALA A 513 -9.72 0.62 -8.63
N ARG A 514 -9.20 0.60 -7.41
CA ARG A 514 -8.19 1.53 -6.96
C ARG A 514 -7.07 0.75 -6.28
N ARG A 515 -5.90 1.35 -6.32
CA ARG A 515 -4.77 0.96 -5.48
C ARG A 515 -4.26 2.18 -4.73
N GLN A 516 -3.78 1.96 -3.53
CA GLN A 516 -3.05 2.97 -2.79
C GLN A 516 -1.87 2.33 -2.10
N LEU A 517 -0.84 3.13 -1.92
CA LEU A 517 0.10 2.81 -0.88
C LEU A 517 -0.53 3.26 0.45
N VAL A 518 -0.87 2.32 1.34
CA VAL A 518 -1.83 2.53 2.42
C VAL A 518 -1.16 2.99 3.73
N PRO A 519 -1.63 4.07 4.37
CA PRO A 519 -2.62 5.02 3.88
C PRO A 519 -1.99 6.04 2.91
N GLY A 520 -2.73 6.44 1.88
CA GLY A 520 -2.23 7.39 0.90
C GLY A 520 -3.23 7.70 -0.21
N PRO A 521 -2.89 8.64 -1.11
CA PRO A 521 -3.74 8.98 -2.24
C PRO A 521 -3.98 7.77 -3.15
N GLU A 522 -5.21 7.66 -3.61
CA GLU A 522 -5.67 6.59 -4.48
C GLU A 522 -5.18 6.78 -5.92
N ASN A 523 -4.91 5.68 -6.61
CA ASN A 523 -4.67 5.62 -8.04
C ASN A 523 -5.60 4.60 -8.67
N ASN A 524 -5.95 4.78 -9.95
CA ASN A 524 -6.70 3.77 -10.69
C ASN A 524 -5.92 2.45 -10.76
N GLN A 525 -6.63 1.35 -10.56
CA GLN A 525 -6.14 0.01 -10.84
C GLN A 525 -6.96 -0.55 -12.00
N SER A 526 -6.29 -0.93 -13.09
CA SER A 526 -6.96 -1.63 -14.19
C SER A 526 -7.34 -3.04 -13.75
N LEU A 527 -8.53 -3.46 -14.14
CA LEU A 527 -9.04 -4.82 -14.01
C LEU A 527 -9.32 -5.42 -15.39
N PRO A 528 -9.48 -6.74 -15.52
CA PRO A 528 -9.95 -7.36 -16.75
C PRO A 528 -11.35 -6.90 -17.15
N ASP A 529 -11.58 -6.73 -18.45
CA ASP A 529 -12.83 -6.20 -19.02
C ASP A 529 -14.08 -7.04 -18.71
N ALA A 530 -13.91 -8.33 -18.41
CA ALA A 530 -15.01 -9.26 -18.13
C ALA A 530 -15.62 -9.09 -16.72
N GLY A 531 -15.11 -8.13 -15.92
CA GLY A 531 -15.58 -7.83 -14.57
C GLY A 531 -15.01 -8.79 -13.53
N ALA A 532 -14.37 -8.24 -12.50
CA ALA A 532 -13.77 -8.98 -11.40
C ALA A 532 -14.81 -9.36 -10.34
N ILE A 533 -14.77 -10.62 -9.88
CA ILE A 533 -15.62 -11.13 -8.78
C ILE A 533 -14.81 -11.60 -7.56
N ALA A 534 -13.53 -11.89 -7.73
CA ALA A 534 -12.60 -12.11 -6.62
C ALA A 534 -11.19 -11.66 -6.98
N MET A 535 -10.38 -11.32 -5.98
CA MET A 535 -9.01 -10.89 -6.13
C MET A 535 -8.11 -11.61 -5.12
N ALA A 536 -6.89 -11.93 -5.54
CA ALA A 536 -5.89 -12.52 -4.67
C ALA A 536 -4.49 -12.06 -5.05
N THR A 537 -3.60 -12.12 -4.08
CA THR A 537 -2.19 -11.79 -4.24
C THR A 537 -1.36 -12.97 -3.78
N GLY A 538 -0.13 -13.07 -4.28
CA GLY A 538 0.79 -14.13 -3.90
C GLY A 538 2.07 -14.03 -4.70
N GLU A 539 2.82 -15.11 -4.77
CA GLU A 539 4.14 -15.13 -5.42
C GLU A 539 4.28 -16.25 -6.45
N VAL A 540 4.98 -15.96 -7.54
CA VAL A 540 5.40 -16.92 -8.57
C VAL A 540 6.82 -16.62 -9.02
N ASN A 541 7.71 -17.61 -8.91
CA ASN A 541 9.11 -17.51 -9.36
C ASN A 541 9.82 -16.23 -8.87
N MET A 542 9.62 -15.84 -7.60
CA MET A 542 10.16 -14.61 -6.98
C MET A 542 9.50 -13.29 -7.45
N TYR A 543 8.48 -13.35 -8.29
CA TYR A 543 7.67 -12.20 -8.66
C TYR A 543 6.34 -12.20 -7.91
N ARG A 544 5.94 -11.01 -7.44
CA ARG A 544 4.59 -10.81 -6.93
C ARG A 544 3.57 -10.96 -8.06
N ARG A 545 2.51 -11.69 -7.78
CA ARG A 545 1.38 -11.93 -8.69
C ARG A 545 0.13 -11.30 -8.11
N PHE A 546 -0.60 -10.60 -8.97
CA PHE A 546 -1.97 -10.18 -8.70
C PHE A 546 -2.90 -10.98 -9.60
N ALA A 547 -3.86 -11.68 -9.00
CA ALA A 547 -4.82 -12.54 -9.68
C ALA A 547 -6.24 -12.01 -9.50
N VAL A 548 -7.02 -12.09 -10.57
CA VAL A 548 -8.43 -11.74 -10.60
C VAL A 548 -9.20 -12.91 -11.21
N LEU A 549 -10.24 -13.35 -10.51
CA LEU A 549 -11.27 -14.21 -11.08
C LEU A 549 -12.33 -13.32 -11.73
N ASP A 550 -12.59 -13.54 -13.01
CA ASP A 550 -13.65 -12.83 -13.72
C ASP A 550 -14.99 -13.60 -13.71
N ARG A 551 -16.02 -12.96 -14.24
CA ARG A 551 -17.36 -13.57 -14.40
C ARG A 551 -17.44 -14.71 -15.40
N LEU A 552 -16.42 -14.92 -16.23
CA LEU A 552 -16.35 -16.03 -17.18
C LEU A 552 -15.71 -17.28 -16.55
N GLY A 553 -15.35 -17.23 -15.26
CA GLY A 553 -14.67 -18.34 -14.58
C GLY A 553 -13.22 -18.49 -15.01
N ILE A 554 -12.57 -17.41 -15.45
CA ILE A 554 -11.18 -17.37 -15.89
C ILE A 554 -10.38 -16.56 -14.89
N VAL A 555 -9.33 -17.17 -14.33
CA VAL A 555 -8.36 -16.43 -13.52
C VAL A 555 -7.34 -15.80 -14.43
N ARG A 556 -7.29 -14.46 -14.39
CA ARG A 556 -6.26 -13.66 -15.05
C ARG A 556 -5.26 -13.16 -14.04
N THR A 557 -4.02 -13.06 -14.46
CA THR A 557 -2.89 -12.65 -13.61
C THR A 557 -2.06 -11.58 -14.29
N VAL A 558 -1.50 -10.71 -13.45
CA VAL A 558 -0.42 -9.81 -13.82
C VAL A 558 0.75 -10.02 -12.85
N ASP A 559 1.93 -10.19 -13.41
CA ASP A 559 3.15 -10.53 -12.66
C ASP A 559 4.12 -9.34 -12.63
N GLY A 560 4.74 -9.12 -11.47
CA GLY A 560 5.77 -8.10 -11.24
C GLY A 560 5.26 -6.66 -11.13
N SER A 561 4.42 -6.20 -12.04
CA SER A 561 3.87 -4.83 -12.03
C SER A 561 2.36 -4.81 -12.19
N LEU A 562 1.65 -4.13 -11.28
CA LEU A 562 0.20 -3.96 -11.32
C LEU A 562 -0.32 -3.18 -12.56
N GLY A 563 0.57 -2.58 -13.36
CA GLY A 563 0.25 -1.96 -14.65
C GLY A 563 0.65 -2.80 -15.86
N GLY A 564 1.08 -4.05 -15.65
CA GLY A 564 1.47 -4.97 -16.72
C GLY A 564 0.28 -5.54 -17.49
N THR A 565 0.59 -6.39 -18.48
CA THR A 565 -0.42 -7.06 -19.30
C THR A 565 -1.03 -8.25 -18.57
N TRP A 566 -2.34 -8.38 -18.64
CA TRP A 566 -3.07 -9.52 -18.10
C TRP A 566 -2.85 -10.78 -18.95
N SER A 567 -2.67 -11.91 -18.28
CA SER A 567 -2.58 -13.24 -18.90
C SER A 567 -3.53 -14.22 -18.23
N SER A 568 -4.07 -15.18 -18.98
CA SER A 568 -4.91 -16.25 -18.43
C SER A 568 -4.03 -17.27 -17.70
N ALA A 569 -4.37 -17.60 -16.45
CA ALA A 569 -3.63 -18.57 -15.64
C ALA A 569 -4.43 -19.86 -15.38
N ASP A 570 -5.75 -19.77 -15.29
CA ASP A 570 -6.64 -20.91 -15.06
C ASP A 570 -8.03 -20.63 -15.65
N SER A 571 -8.81 -21.68 -15.93
CA SER A 571 -10.16 -21.58 -16.47
C SER A 571 -11.11 -22.58 -15.81
N GLN A 572 -12.42 -22.36 -15.94
CA GLN A 572 -13.45 -23.12 -15.21
C GLN A 572 -13.27 -23.02 -13.69
N VAL A 573 -12.80 -21.87 -13.23
CA VAL A 573 -12.57 -21.56 -11.82
C VAL A 573 -13.87 -21.10 -11.19
N MET A 574 -14.25 -21.73 -10.09
CA MET A 574 -15.41 -21.38 -9.28
C MET A 574 -15.06 -20.32 -8.24
N ALA A 575 -13.92 -20.51 -7.55
CA ALA A 575 -13.49 -19.60 -6.49
C ALA A 575 -11.97 -19.41 -6.52
N LEU A 576 -11.54 -18.19 -6.16
CA LEU A 576 -10.15 -17.81 -6.00
C LEU A 576 -9.86 -17.66 -4.50
N SER A 577 -8.74 -18.21 -4.03
CA SER A 577 -8.40 -18.17 -2.62
C SER A 577 -8.18 -16.73 -2.15
N ALA A 578 -8.96 -16.27 -1.16
CA ALA A 578 -8.78 -14.99 -0.49
C ALA A 578 -7.56 -15.05 0.44
N GLN A 579 -6.40 -14.59 -0.03
CA GLN A 579 -5.14 -14.58 0.70
C GLN A 579 -4.97 -13.39 1.62
#